data_AF-A0A183Q1U0-F1
#
_entry.id   AF-A0A183Q1U0-F1
#
_cell.length_a   1.000
_cell.length_b   1.000
_cell.length_c   1.000
_cell.angle_alpha   90.00
_cell.angle_beta   90.00
_cell.angle_gamma   90.00
#
_symmetry.space_group_name_H-M   'P 1'
#
loop_
_entity.id
_entity.type
_entity.pdbx_description
1 polymer ?
#
loop_
_entity_poly.entity_id
_entity_poly.type
_entity_poly.pdbx_seq_one_letter_code
_entity_poly.pdbx_strand_id
1 'polypeptide(L)'
;MFCIQFLLQFCKDQLITVTYVNENKYKKPIGSVFVGSSPEFDIAVYTVAFTLHPTSVFDVNIAGCKVRITCHELSPSEMGTCYMG
;
A
#
# COMPACT_ATOMS: atom_id res chain seq x y z
N MET A 1 11.16 4.40 -22.80
CA MET A 1 12.01 3.56 -21.91
C MET A 1 11.63 3.91 -20.48
N PHE A 2 10.87 3.04 -19.81
CA PHE A 2 10.30 3.30 -18.49
C PHE A 2 11.35 3.03 -17.41
N CYS A 3 11.63 4.01 -16.54
CA CYS A 3 12.54 3.83 -15.41
C CYS A 3 11.72 3.58 -14.15
N ILE A 4 11.53 2.30 -13.81
CA ILE A 4 10.97 1.92 -12.51
C ILE A 4 12.13 1.93 -11.53
N GLN A 5 12.15 2.91 -10.62
CA GLN A 5 13.16 3.00 -9.59
C GLN A 5 12.64 2.30 -8.34
N PHE A 6 13.09 1.07 -8.13
CA PHE A 6 12.79 0.32 -6.91
C PHE A 6 13.63 0.92 -5.77
N LEU A 7 12.97 1.62 -4.86
CA LEU A 7 13.56 1.97 -3.57
C LEU A 7 13.33 0.78 -2.65
N LEU A 8 14.31 -0.11 -2.65
CA LEU A 8 14.29 -1.37 -1.92
C LEU A 8 14.41 -1.13 -0.41
N GLN A 9 13.34 -0.66 0.24
CA GLN A 9 13.20 -0.71 1.70
C GLN A 9 12.76 -2.13 2.07
N PHE A 10 13.69 -3.08 2.01
CA PHE A 10 13.45 -4.48 2.36
C PHE A 10 13.15 -4.60 3.85
N CYS A 11 11.89 -4.82 4.20
CA CYS A 11 11.55 -5.36 5.50
C CYS A 11 11.21 -6.85 5.34
N LYS A 12 12.14 -7.71 5.79
CA LYS A 12 12.08 -9.18 5.72
C LYS A 12 11.62 -9.75 4.36
N ASP A 13 12.20 -9.24 3.27
CA ASP A 13 12.05 -9.80 1.91
C ASP A 13 10.65 -9.84 1.30
N GLN A 14 9.62 -9.40 2.03
CA GLN A 14 8.22 -9.57 1.65
C GLN A 14 7.47 -8.25 1.52
N LEU A 15 8.09 -7.10 1.81
CA LEU A 15 7.52 -5.79 1.59
C LEU A 15 8.43 -5.01 0.62
N ILE A 16 7.89 -4.62 -0.52
CA ILE A 16 8.62 -3.85 -1.52
C ILE A 16 7.93 -2.51 -1.74
N THR A 17 8.74 -1.47 -1.76
CA THR A 17 8.31 -0.10 -2.01
C THR A 17 8.68 0.29 -3.44
N VAL A 18 7.67 0.54 -4.28
CA VAL A 18 7.84 0.81 -5.71
C VAL A 18 7.60 2.30 -5.98
N THR A 19 8.56 2.93 -6.65
CA THR A 19 8.39 4.29 -7.18
C THR A 19 8.33 4.23 -8.71
N TYR A 20 7.21 4.66 -9.27
CA TYR A 20 7.04 4.73 -10.72
C TYR A 20 7.28 6.15 -11.23
N VAL A 21 8.18 6.28 -12.21
CA VAL A 21 8.44 7.55 -12.90
C VAL A 21 8.04 7.41 -14.37
N ASN A 22 7.08 8.23 -14.80
CA ASN A 22 6.62 8.26 -16.18
C ASN A 22 7.61 9.04 -17.09
N GLU A 23 7.49 8.88 -18.41
CA GLU A 23 8.32 9.56 -19.41
C GLU A 23 8.23 11.10 -19.32
N ASN A 24 7.10 11.62 -18.87
CA ASN A 24 6.88 13.05 -18.57
C ASN A 24 7.51 13.52 -17.24
N LYS A 25 8.43 12.75 -16.63
CA LYS A 25 8.99 12.95 -15.28
C LYS A 25 7.97 13.01 -14.15
N TYR A 26 6.73 12.58 -14.40
CA TYR A 26 5.71 12.46 -13.37
C TYR A 26 6.06 11.30 -12.43
N LYS A 27 6.37 11.61 -11.18
CA LYS A 27 6.62 10.64 -10.13
C LYS A 27 5.29 10.29 -9.46
N LYS A 28 4.82 9.05 -9.61
CA LYS A 28 3.70 8.56 -8.81
C LYS A 28 4.14 8.47 -7.35
N PRO A 29 3.23 8.75 -6.40
CA PRO A 29 3.51 8.53 -4.99
C PRO A 29 3.93 7.08 -4.76
N ILE A 30 4.81 6.91 -3.79
CA ILE A 30 5.41 5.65 -3.41
C ILE A 30 4.29 4.69 -2.99
N GLY A 31 4.28 3.49 -3.58
CA GLY A 31 3.35 2.41 -3.22
C GLY A 31 4.12 1.24 -2.65
N SER A 32 3.75 0.82 -1.44
CA SER A 32 4.27 -0.40 -0.82
C SER A 32 3.34 -1.58 -1.17
N VAL A 33 3.91 -2.75 -1.39
CA VAL A 33 3.15 -3.98 -1.69
C VAL A 33 3.83 -5.17 -1.05
N PHE A 34 3.03 -6.12 -0.57
CA PHE A 34 3.55 -7.40 -0.12
C PHE A 34 3.91 -8.28 -1.32
N VAL A 35 5.10 -8.86 -1.31
CA VAL A 35 5.61 -9.71 -2.39
C VAL A 35 5.62 -11.16 -1.92
N GLY A 36 4.93 -12.01 -2.67
CA GLY A 36 4.71 -13.42 -2.30
C GLY A 36 3.51 -13.65 -1.38
N SER A 37 2.72 -12.62 -1.05
CA SER A 37 1.42 -12.78 -0.40
C SER A 37 0.36 -13.25 -1.41
N SER A 38 -0.68 -13.92 -0.89
CA SER A 38 -1.87 -14.25 -1.67
C SER A 38 -2.78 -13.03 -1.76
N PRO A 39 -3.47 -12.78 -2.90
CA PRO A 39 -4.34 -11.61 -3.05
C PRO A 39 -5.45 -11.51 -1.99
N GLU A 40 -5.84 -12.63 -1.39
CA GLU A 40 -6.81 -12.70 -0.30
C GLU A 40 -6.30 -12.04 0.98
N PHE A 41 -5.00 -12.15 1.27
CA PHE A 41 -4.40 -11.53 2.45
C PHE A 41 -4.44 -10.01 2.35
N ASP A 42 -4.05 -9.45 1.20
CA ASP A 42 -4.06 -8.01 0.97
C ASP A 42 -5.49 -7.44 1.08
N ILE A 43 -6.48 -8.11 0.48
CA ILE A 43 -7.89 -7.71 0.57
C ILE A 43 -8.40 -7.77 2.02
N ALA A 44 -8.05 -8.81 2.78
CA ALA A 44 -8.46 -8.95 4.18
C ALA A 44 -7.90 -7.80 5.04
N VAL A 45 -6.63 -7.45 4.85
CA VAL A 45 -5.99 -6.35 5.58
C VAL A 45 -6.66 -5.01 5.25
N TYR A 46 -6.95 -4.72 3.99
CA TYR A 46 -7.66 -3.50 3.61
C TYR A 46 -9.08 -3.43 4.16
N THR A 47 -9.79 -4.56 4.16
CA THR A 47 -11.16 -4.65 4.70
C THR A 47 -11.19 -4.35 6.19
N VAL A 48 -10.26 -4.93 6.96
CA VAL A 48 -10.13 -4.69 8.39
C VAL A 48 -9.74 -3.24 8.67
N ALA A 49 -8.78 -2.69 7.92
CA ALA A 49 -8.37 -1.29 8.05
C ALA A 49 -9.54 -0.33 7.79
N PHE A 50 -10.32 -0.57 6.73
CA PHE A 50 -11.50 0.23 6.41
C PHE A 50 -12.60 0.11 7.48
N THR A 51 -12.83 -1.10 8.01
CA THR A 51 -13.85 -1.32 9.05
C THR A 51 -13.50 -0.61 10.35
N LEU A 52 -12.22 -0.58 10.72
CA LEU A 52 -11.77 0.11 11.94
C LEU A 52 -11.69 1.62 11.75
N HIS A 53 -11.23 2.05 10.58
CA HIS A 53 -10.73 3.39 10.31
C HIS A 53 -10.96 3.77 8.83
N PRO A 54 -12.21 4.09 8.44
CA PRO A 54 -12.57 4.22 7.03
C PRO A 54 -11.92 5.43 6.33
N THR A 55 -11.58 6.48 7.09
CA THR A 55 -10.99 7.74 6.59
C THR A 55 -9.67 8.11 7.26
N SER A 56 -9.08 7.21 8.06
CA SER A 56 -7.84 7.49 8.80
C SER A 56 -6.71 6.54 8.44
N VAL A 57 -5.51 6.99 8.78
CA VAL A 57 -4.27 6.23 8.59
C VAL A 57 -4.20 5.12 9.64
N PHE A 58 -3.95 3.89 9.20
CA PHE A 58 -3.83 2.71 10.05
C PHE A 58 -2.43 2.12 9.97
N ASP A 59 -1.68 2.19 11.07
CA ASP A 59 -0.34 1.62 11.17
C ASP A 59 -0.42 0.19 11.71
N VAL A 60 0.03 -0.77 10.90
CA VAL A 60 0.10 -2.18 11.28
C VAL A 60 1.53 -2.67 11.35
N ASN A 61 1.79 -3.62 12.23
CA ASN A 61 3.06 -4.32 12.27
C ASN A 61 2.86 -5.76 11.80
N ILE A 62 3.25 -6.04 10.56
CA ILE A 62 3.13 -7.37 9.95
C ILE A 62 4.52 -7.97 9.86
N ALA A 63 4.72 -9.11 10.52
CA ALA A 63 5.99 -9.82 10.56
C ALA A 63 7.22 -8.99 11.05
N GLY A 64 7.02 -7.88 11.77
CA GLY A 64 8.10 -6.97 12.19
C GLY A 64 8.29 -5.76 11.26
N CYS A 65 7.43 -5.63 10.25
CA CYS A 65 7.41 -4.53 9.31
C CYS A 65 6.26 -3.58 9.63
N LYS A 66 6.61 -2.32 9.90
CA LYS A 66 5.62 -1.26 10.06
C LYS A 66 5.13 -0.85 8.68
N VAL A 67 3.85 -1.08 8.43
CA VAL A 67 3.18 -0.74 7.18
C VAL A 67 2.06 0.22 7.49
N ARG A 68 2.00 1.30 6.71
CA ARG A 68 0.99 2.32 6.89
C ARG A 68 -0.07 2.21 5.82
N ILE A 69 -1.29 1.91 6.23
CA ILE A 69 -2.41 1.71 5.32
C ILE A 69 -3.27 2.96 5.34
N THR A 70 -3.53 3.51 4.16
CA THR A 70 -4.41 4.66 4.01
C THR A 70 -5.57 4.25 3.12
N CYS A 71 -6.79 4.39 3.66
CA CYS A 71 -8.03 4.16 2.95
C CYS A 71 -8.77 5.48 2.76
N HIS A 72 -9.46 5.59 1.63
CA HIS A 72 -10.33 6.71 1.30
C HIS A 72 -11.75 6.19 1.09
N GLU A 73 -12.73 6.88 1.66
CA GLU A 73 -14.16 6.65 1.39
C GLU A 73 -14.55 7.31 0.07
N LEU A 74 -15.29 6.60 -0.78
CA LEU A 74 -15.88 7.18 -1.99
C LEU A 74 -17.27 7.78 -1.70
N SER A 75 -18.04 7.09 -0.85
CA SER A 75 -19.36 7.47 -0.34
C SER A 75 -19.49 6.95 1.09
N PRO A 76 -20.52 7.35 1.88
CA PRO A 76 -20.74 6.79 3.21
C PRO A 76 -20.91 5.27 3.10
N SER A 77 -20.06 4.50 3.77
CA SER A 77 -20.01 3.02 3.71
C SER A 77 -19.49 2.39 2.40
N GLU A 78 -18.94 3.17 1.46
CA GLU A 78 -18.29 2.63 0.26
C GLU A 78 -16.77 2.81 0.31
N MET A 79 -16.05 1.68 0.26
CA MET A 79 -14.59 1.67 0.21
C MET A 79 -14.12 2.20 -1.15
N GLY A 80 -13.37 3.29 -1.12
CA GLY A 80 -12.68 3.84 -2.28
C GLY A 80 -11.29 3.23 -2.43
N THR A 81 -10.29 4.09 -2.61
CA THR A 81 -8.90 3.65 -2.79
C THR A 81 -8.25 3.37 -1.44
N CYS A 82 -7.72 2.16 -1.28
CA CYS A 82 -6.81 1.81 -0.20
C CYS A 82 -5.43 1.49 -0.78
N TYR A 83 -4.38 2.00 -0.14
CA TYR A 83 -3.00 1.71 -0.51
C TYR A 83 -2.10 1.67 0.72
N MET A 84 -1.00 0.93 0.59
CA MET A 84 0.05 0.88 1.59
C MET A 84 1.14 1.87 1.22
N GLY A 85 1.58 2.66 2.20
CA GLY A 85 2.65 3.65 2.09
C GLY A 85 3.81 3.37 3.02
#